data_AF-A0A9E3AJS0-F1
#
_entry.id   AF-A0A9E3AJS0-F1
#
_cell.length_a   1.000
_cell.length_b   1.000
_cell.length_c   1.000
_cell.angle_alpha   90.00
_cell.angle_beta   90.00
_cell.angle_gamma   90.00
#
_symmetry.space_group_name_H-M   'P 1'
#
loop_
_entity.id
_entity.type
_entity.pdbx_description
1 polymer ?
#
loop_
_entity_poly.entity_id
_entity_poly.type
_entity_poly.pdbx_seq_one_letter_code
_entity_poly.pdbx_strand_id
1 'polypeptide(L)'
;MLAPEPGEVEAAVRDAAAAGPDLLVILAGDGTARLAAEICGADGPLIAPLPGGTLNMLPRALYGDAPWREALAAALDHGVERRVCGGRVGGHAFYVAAILGSPALWGHAREAVRAGRFAEALRRMGYALRRAFHGEIHYRLDRRRRGEAEALILISPTISKAMRDKAALEAAVLEVSSA
;
A
#
# COMPACT_ATOMS: atom_id res chain seq x y z
N MET A 1 18.16 11.60 -14.80
CA MET A 1 17.09 10.63 -14.47
C MET A 1 17.50 9.29 -15.04
N LEU A 2 17.96 8.36 -14.20
CA LEU A 2 18.28 6.99 -14.60
C LEU A 2 17.12 6.12 -14.13
N ALA A 3 16.50 5.38 -15.03
CA ALA A 3 15.53 4.35 -14.68
C ALA A 3 16.33 3.09 -14.33
N PRO A 4 16.39 2.66 -13.06
CA PRO A 4 17.14 1.47 -12.68
C PRO A 4 16.46 0.21 -13.23
N GLU A 5 17.25 -0.83 -13.49
CA GLU A 5 16.71 -2.16 -13.79
C GLU A 5 15.94 -2.71 -12.57
N PRO A 6 14.99 -3.66 -12.74
CA PRO A 6 14.16 -4.15 -11.63
C PRO A 6 14.94 -4.66 -10.40
N GLY A 7 16.14 -5.23 -10.60
CA GLY A 7 17.01 -5.71 -9.53
C GLY A 7 17.81 -4.62 -8.80
N GLU A 8 17.83 -3.40 -9.35
CA GLU A 8 18.66 -2.29 -8.87
C GLU A 8 17.83 -1.21 -8.16
N VAL A 9 16.50 -1.32 -8.19
CA VAL A 9 15.58 -0.32 -7.64
C VAL A 9 15.89 0.01 -6.18
N GLU A 10 16.17 -1.00 -5.35
CA GLU A 10 16.48 -0.76 -3.93
C GLU A 10 17.78 0.03 -3.78
N ALA A 11 18.84 -0.35 -4.49
CA ALA A 11 20.12 0.35 -4.44
C ALA A 11 19.97 1.81 -4.91
N ALA A 12 19.28 2.03 -6.02
CA ALA A 12 19.04 3.38 -6.55
C ALA A 12 18.25 4.26 -5.57
N VAL A 13 17.27 3.70 -4.87
CA VAL A 13 16.51 4.43 -3.83
C VAL A 13 17.39 4.75 -2.62
N ARG A 14 18.25 3.81 -2.19
CA ARG A 14 19.19 4.05 -1.08
C ARG A 14 20.19 5.14 -1.43
N ASP A 15 20.77 5.10 -2.62
CA ASP A 15 21.73 6.10 -3.08
C ASP A 15 21.09 7.49 -3.18
N ALA A 16 19.87 7.56 -3.74
CA ALA A 16 19.11 8.81 -3.82
C ALA A 16 18.76 9.37 -2.43
N ALA A 17 18.40 8.52 -1.47
CA ALA A 17 18.13 8.95 -0.10
C ALA A 17 19.42 9.39 0.64
N ALA A 18 20.52 8.68 0.43
CA ALA A 18 21.82 8.98 1.04
C ALA A 18 22.42 10.31 0.55
N ALA A 19 22.03 10.77 -0.64
CA ALA A 19 22.37 12.10 -1.14
C ALA A 19 21.74 13.25 -0.32
N GLY A 20 20.81 12.95 0.61
CA GLY A 20 20.17 13.91 1.49
C GLY A 20 19.34 14.98 0.79
N PRO A 21 18.45 14.62 -0.17
CA PRO A 21 17.60 15.60 -0.83
C PRO A 21 16.55 16.17 0.13
N ASP A 22 16.03 17.36 -0.12
CA ASP A 22 14.84 17.83 0.61
C ASP A 22 13.57 17.07 0.17
N LEU A 23 13.54 16.64 -1.09
CA LEU A 23 12.41 15.95 -1.73
C LEU A 23 12.89 14.79 -2.62
N LEU A 24 12.35 13.61 -2.38
CA LEU A 24 12.52 12.42 -3.20
C LEU A 24 11.24 12.12 -4.00
N VAL A 25 11.31 12.33 -5.32
CA VAL A 25 10.20 12.06 -6.24
C VAL A 25 10.25 10.61 -6.70
N ILE A 26 9.16 9.87 -6.49
CA ILE A 26 9.02 8.47 -6.88
C ILE A 26 7.98 8.33 -7.98
N LEU A 27 8.41 8.33 -9.24
CA LEU A 27 7.55 8.04 -10.39
C LEU A 27 7.56 6.53 -10.67
N ALA A 28 6.78 5.78 -9.89
CA ALA A 28 6.73 4.33 -9.97
C ALA A 28 5.40 3.79 -9.39
N GLY A 29 5.31 2.47 -9.21
CA GLY A 29 4.17 1.86 -8.51
C GLY A 29 4.26 2.00 -6.98
N ASP A 30 3.14 1.69 -6.30
CA ASP A 30 3.01 1.76 -4.84
C ASP A 30 4.09 0.97 -4.09
N GLY A 31 4.59 -0.13 -4.68
CA GLY A 31 5.65 -0.95 -4.10
C GLY A 31 6.99 -0.22 -3.96
N THR A 32 7.37 0.56 -4.98
CA THR A 32 8.59 1.38 -4.97
C THR A 32 8.43 2.59 -4.05
N ALA A 33 7.26 3.22 -4.03
CA ALA A 33 6.96 4.29 -3.09
C ALA A 33 7.04 3.82 -1.63
N ARG A 34 6.49 2.64 -1.33
CA ARG A 34 6.58 1.98 -0.02
C ARG A 34 8.05 1.70 0.35
N LEU A 35 8.84 1.18 -0.59
CA LEU A 35 10.27 0.91 -0.37
C LEU A 35 11.04 2.20 -0.02
N ALA A 36 10.82 3.27 -0.78
CA ALA A 36 11.42 4.57 -0.49
C ALA A 36 11.05 5.09 0.90
N ALA A 37 9.77 5.03 1.26
CA ALA A 37 9.31 5.44 2.59
C ALA A 37 9.88 4.56 3.72
N GLU A 38 10.08 3.27 3.48
CA GLU A 38 10.69 2.36 4.46
C GLU A 38 12.18 2.64 4.65
N ILE A 39 12.91 2.97 3.57
CA ILE A 39 14.34 3.34 3.60
C ILE A 39 14.56 4.70 4.26
N CYS A 40 13.78 5.71 3.88
CA CYS A 40 13.93 7.07 4.38
C CYS A 40 13.47 7.20 5.85
N GLY A 41 12.46 6.42 6.26
CA GLY A 41 11.86 6.56 7.58
C GLY A 41 11.06 7.85 7.74
N ALA A 42 10.57 8.10 8.96
CA ALA A 42 9.70 9.23 9.26
C ALA A 42 10.44 10.58 9.32
N ASP A 43 11.74 10.53 9.66
CA ASP A 43 12.62 11.70 9.80
C ASP A 43 13.50 11.91 8.55
N GLY A 44 13.24 11.14 7.49
CA GLY A 44 13.94 11.25 6.21
C GLY A 44 13.40 12.37 5.32
N PRO A 45 13.86 12.43 4.04
CA PRO A 45 13.39 13.42 3.09
C PRO A 45 11.89 13.33 2.83
N LEU A 46 11.28 14.43 2.38
CA LEU A 46 9.91 14.38 1.88
C LEU A 46 9.82 13.43 0.69
N ILE A 47 8.71 12.70 0.59
CA ILE A 47 8.49 11.75 -0.51
C ILE A 47 7.26 12.19 -1.30
N ALA A 48 7.44 12.37 -2.61
CA ALA A 48 6.36 12.61 -3.56
C ALA A 48 6.12 11.35 -4.41
N PRO A 49 5.20 10.45 -4.00
CA PRO A 49 4.87 9.27 -4.78
C PRO A 49 3.93 9.62 -5.93
N LEU A 50 4.43 9.63 -7.16
CA LEU A 50 3.66 9.95 -8.35
C LEU A 50 3.12 8.70 -9.04
N PRO A 51 1.99 8.79 -9.78
CA PRO A 51 1.42 7.63 -10.46
C PRO A 51 2.31 7.18 -11.62
N GLY A 52 3.09 6.12 -11.40
CA GLY A 52 3.92 5.47 -12.42
C GLY A 52 3.72 3.95 -12.51
N GLY A 53 2.83 3.38 -11.70
CA GLY A 53 2.47 1.97 -11.71
C GLY A 53 1.04 1.71 -12.20
N THR A 54 0.55 0.49 -11.97
CA THR A 54 -0.76 0.06 -12.48
C THR A 54 -1.94 0.52 -11.62
N LEU A 55 -1.78 0.57 -10.29
CA LEU A 55 -2.89 0.85 -9.37
C LEU A 55 -2.84 2.24 -8.78
N ASN A 56 -1.62 2.69 -8.43
CA ASN A 56 -1.34 4.02 -7.91
C ASN A 56 -2.29 4.40 -6.77
N MET A 57 -2.59 3.46 -5.86
CA MET A 57 -3.58 3.70 -4.80
C MET A 57 -3.13 4.80 -3.83
N LEU A 58 -1.83 4.83 -3.51
CA LEU A 58 -1.25 5.85 -2.65
C LEU A 58 -1.18 7.22 -3.35
N PRO A 59 -0.60 7.35 -4.57
CA PRO A 59 -0.66 8.60 -5.32
C PRO A 59 -2.09 9.10 -5.51
N ARG A 60 -3.05 8.21 -5.81
CA ARG A 60 -4.45 8.60 -5.99
C ARG A 60 -5.09 9.17 -4.73
N ALA A 61 -4.74 8.62 -3.57
CA ALA A 61 -5.22 9.15 -2.29
C ALA A 61 -4.62 10.52 -1.93
N LEU A 62 -3.45 10.86 -2.49
CA LEU A 62 -2.74 12.11 -2.23
C LEU A 62 -3.08 13.20 -3.25
N TYR A 63 -3.15 12.84 -4.53
CA TYR A 63 -3.26 13.77 -5.66
C TYR A 63 -4.58 13.62 -6.45
N GLY A 64 -5.46 12.70 -6.04
CA GLY A 64 -6.66 12.38 -6.81
C GLY A 64 -6.34 11.65 -8.12
N ASP A 65 -7.14 11.87 -9.14
CA ASP A 65 -6.98 11.23 -10.45
C ASP A 65 -6.03 11.99 -11.39
N ALA A 66 -5.23 12.93 -10.87
CA ALA A 66 -4.32 13.74 -11.65
C ALA A 66 -3.18 12.90 -12.29
N PRO A 67 -2.84 13.13 -13.57
CA PRO A 67 -1.68 12.49 -14.19
C PRO A 67 -0.39 12.97 -13.55
N TRP A 68 0.68 12.17 -13.64
CA TRP A 68 1.91 12.41 -12.87
C TRP A 68 2.55 13.77 -13.11
N ARG A 69 2.43 14.35 -14.31
CA ARG A 69 2.99 15.67 -14.64
C ARG A 69 2.26 16.78 -13.91
N GLU A 70 0.93 16.71 -13.87
CA GLU A 70 0.08 17.67 -13.16
C GLU A 70 0.25 17.51 -11.65
N ALA A 71 0.29 16.27 -11.15
CA ALA A 71 0.55 15.98 -9.74
C ALA A 71 1.93 16.51 -9.30
N LEU A 72 2.97 16.34 -10.14
CA LEU A 72 4.31 16.87 -9.86
C LEU A 72 4.31 18.40 -9.84
N ALA A 73 3.75 19.05 -10.87
CA ALA A 73 3.68 20.51 -10.94
C ALA A 73 2.95 21.08 -9.72
N ALA A 74 1.76 20.55 -9.41
CA ALA A 74 0.98 20.99 -8.25
C ALA A 74 1.73 20.76 -6.92
N ALA A 75 2.45 19.64 -6.78
CA ALA A 75 3.24 19.36 -5.58
C ALA A 75 4.44 20.31 -5.43
N LEU A 76 5.06 20.75 -6.53
CA LEU A 76 6.19 21.68 -6.48
C LEU A 76 5.75 23.13 -6.30
N ASP A 77 4.66 23.55 -6.95
CA ASP A 77 4.21 24.94 -6.93
C ASP A 77 3.37 25.29 -5.69
N HIS A 78 2.58 24.33 -5.19
CA HIS A 78 1.58 24.57 -4.13
C HIS A 78 1.51 23.43 -3.11
N GLY A 79 2.43 22.48 -3.16
CA GLY A 79 2.39 21.30 -2.31
C GLY A 79 2.45 21.63 -0.82
N VAL A 80 1.74 20.84 -0.03
CA VAL A 80 1.83 20.89 1.44
C VAL A 80 2.33 19.57 1.96
N GLU A 81 3.24 19.64 2.93
CA GLU A 81 3.70 18.45 3.63
C GLU A 81 2.54 17.77 4.36
N ARG A 82 2.44 16.45 4.18
CA ARG A 82 1.38 15.67 4.82
C ARG A 82 1.96 14.41 5.43
N ARG A 83 1.66 14.20 6.72
CA ARG A 83 1.88 12.91 7.37
C ARG A 83 0.99 11.85 6.74
N VAL A 84 1.61 10.82 6.17
CA VAL A 84 0.94 9.64 5.63
C VAL A 84 0.99 8.54 6.68
N CYS A 85 -0.18 8.06 7.08
CA CYS A 85 -0.29 6.99 8.05
C CYS A 85 -0.25 5.63 7.37
N GLY A 86 0.30 4.65 8.07
CA GLY A 86 0.47 3.27 7.64
C GLY A 86 0.60 2.33 8.83
N GLY A 87 0.96 1.07 8.58
CA GLY A 87 1.25 0.10 9.62
C GLY A 87 2.47 -0.74 9.29
N ARG A 88 2.85 -1.64 10.20
CA ARG A 88 3.92 -2.62 9.99
C ARG A 88 3.44 -4.03 10.29
N VAL A 89 3.84 -4.99 9.44
CA VAL A 89 3.60 -6.42 9.62
C VAL A 89 4.92 -7.15 9.36
N GLY A 90 5.39 -7.95 10.31
CA GLY A 90 6.64 -8.70 10.16
C GLY A 90 7.86 -7.81 9.84
N GLY A 91 7.92 -6.59 10.37
CA GLY A 91 8.98 -5.61 10.10
C GLY A 91 8.73 -4.72 8.87
N HIS A 92 7.92 -5.16 7.92
CA HIS A 92 7.69 -4.44 6.67
C HIS A 92 6.57 -3.39 6.80
N ALA A 93 6.80 -2.19 6.27
CA ALA A 93 5.83 -1.11 6.28
C ALA A 93 4.78 -1.28 5.17
N PHE A 94 3.55 -0.85 5.43
CA PHE A 94 2.50 -0.68 4.43
C PHE A 94 1.80 0.68 4.61
N TYR A 95 1.46 1.32 3.49
CA TYR A 95 0.79 2.63 3.47
C TYR A 95 -0.59 2.59 2.80
N VAL A 96 -0.95 1.46 2.20
CA VAL A 96 -2.25 1.23 1.56
C VAL A 96 -3.05 0.21 2.37
N ALA A 97 -2.65 -1.05 2.31
CA ALA A 97 -3.24 -2.12 3.12
C ALA A 97 -2.25 -3.29 3.30
N ALA A 98 -2.44 -4.05 4.37
CA ALA A 98 -1.85 -5.37 4.55
C ALA A 98 -2.96 -6.43 4.46
N ILE A 99 -2.69 -7.52 3.74
CA ILE A 99 -3.59 -8.68 3.62
C ILE A 99 -2.90 -9.85 4.32
N LEU A 100 -3.58 -10.46 5.28
CA LEU A 100 -3.09 -11.54 6.13
C LEU A 100 -3.96 -12.78 5.92
N GLY A 101 -3.37 -13.97 6.04
CA GLY A 101 -4.08 -15.26 5.90
C GLY A 101 -3.95 -15.89 4.52
N SER A 102 -4.79 -16.86 4.23
CA SER A 102 -4.71 -17.71 3.03
C SER A 102 -4.65 -16.92 1.69
N PRO A 103 -5.37 -15.80 1.53
CA PRO A 103 -5.23 -14.91 0.36
C PRO A 103 -3.86 -14.24 0.18
N ALA A 104 -3.07 -14.10 1.24
CA ALA A 104 -1.71 -13.53 1.16
C ALA A 104 -0.71 -14.52 0.53
N LEU A 105 -1.02 -15.83 0.56
CA LEU A 105 -0.15 -16.90 0.06
C LEU A 105 -0.11 -16.99 -1.47
N TRP A 106 -1.03 -16.33 -2.18
CA TRP A 106 -1.03 -16.29 -3.64
C TRP A 106 -0.38 -15.00 -4.19
N GLY A 107 0.95 -15.03 -4.30
CA GLY A 107 1.72 -14.03 -5.05
C GLY A 107 1.30 -13.93 -6.53
N HIS A 108 0.92 -15.06 -7.16
CA HIS A 108 0.52 -15.10 -8.57
C HIS A 108 -0.89 -14.53 -8.85
N ALA A 109 -1.80 -14.54 -7.87
CA ALA A 109 -3.09 -13.84 -7.98
C ALA A 109 -2.89 -12.32 -8.11
N ARG A 110 -1.88 -11.75 -7.44
CA ARG A 110 -1.57 -10.31 -7.49
C ARG A 110 -1.15 -9.82 -8.88
N GLU A 111 -0.51 -10.66 -9.69
CA GLU A 111 -0.04 -10.28 -11.03
C GLU A 111 -1.18 -10.21 -12.05
N ALA A 112 -2.21 -11.05 -11.92
CA ALA A 112 -3.41 -11.05 -12.77
C ALA A 112 -4.30 -9.81 -12.56
N VAL A 113 -4.09 -9.05 -11.49
CA VAL A 113 -4.88 -7.84 -11.17
C VAL A 113 -4.39 -6.58 -11.92
N ARG A 114 -3.40 -6.72 -12.80
CA ARG A 114 -2.90 -5.66 -13.69
C ARG A 114 -3.91 -5.13 -14.71
N ALA A 115 -5.14 -5.65 -14.76
CA ALA A 115 -6.17 -5.30 -15.74
C ALA A 115 -7.22 -4.25 -15.28
N GLY A 116 -6.91 -3.41 -14.28
CA GLY A 116 -7.62 -2.13 -14.10
C GLY A 116 -9.00 -2.15 -13.40
N ARG A 117 -9.38 -3.24 -12.69
CA ARG A 117 -10.66 -3.30 -11.94
C ARG A 117 -10.51 -3.76 -10.50
N PHE A 118 -9.56 -3.17 -9.75
CA PHE A 118 -9.07 -3.72 -8.47
C PHE A 118 -10.12 -3.92 -7.37
N ALA A 119 -11.06 -3.01 -7.12
CA ALA A 119 -12.04 -3.20 -6.04
C ALA A 119 -12.98 -4.39 -6.31
N GLU A 120 -13.42 -4.56 -7.56
CA GLU A 120 -14.21 -5.72 -7.98
C GLU A 120 -13.36 -6.97 -8.18
N ALA A 121 -12.14 -6.84 -8.69
CA ALA A 121 -11.23 -7.94 -8.94
C ALA A 121 -10.70 -8.52 -7.63
N LEU A 122 -10.40 -7.71 -6.60
CA LEU A 122 -10.04 -8.19 -5.26
C LEU A 122 -11.22 -8.91 -4.60
N ARG A 123 -12.45 -8.41 -4.81
CA ARG A 123 -13.68 -9.06 -4.34
C ARG A 123 -13.96 -10.38 -5.07
N ARG A 124 -13.74 -10.44 -6.39
CA ARG A 124 -13.85 -11.66 -7.22
C ARG A 124 -12.68 -12.63 -6.99
N MET A 125 -11.48 -12.12 -6.70
CA MET A 125 -10.30 -12.91 -6.30
C MET A 125 -10.58 -13.60 -4.98
N GLY A 126 -11.15 -12.86 -4.01
CA GLY A 126 -11.63 -13.40 -2.75
C GLY A 126 -12.62 -14.55 -2.94
N TYR A 127 -13.45 -14.52 -3.99
CA TYR A 127 -14.40 -15.59 -4.34
C TYR A 127 -13.72 -16.84 -4.93
N ALA A 128 -12.69 -16.68 -5.77
CA ALA A 128 -11.92 -17.80 -6.33
C ALA A 128 -11.00 -18.45 -5.28
N LEU A 129 -10.45 -17.66 -4.36
CA LEU A 129 -9.66 -18.10 -3.21
C LEU A 129 -10.45 -19.02 -2.26
N ARG A 130 -11.78 -18.84 -2.17
CA ARG A 130 -12.71 -19.66 -1.34
C ARG A 130 -12.64 -21.16 -1.59
N ARG A 131 -12.15 -21.56 -2.76
CA ARG A 131 -12.18 -22.95 -3.23
C ARG A 131 -10.81 -23.64 -3.15
N ALA A 132 -9.75 -22.90 -2.81
CA ALA A 132 -8.37 -23.37 -2.95
C ALA A 132 -7.60 -23.51 -1.62
N PHE A 133 -8.05 -22.91 -0.51
CA PHE A 133 -7.30 -22.93 0.76
C PHE A 133 -8.19 -23.13 1.99
N HIS A 134 -7.73 -23.96 2.92
CA HIS A 134 -8.39 -24.31 4.19
C HIS A 134 -7.50 -23.90 5.39
N GLY A 135 -7.17 -22.61 5.50
CA GLY A 135 -6.31 -22.10 6.58
C GLY A 135 -6.96 -20.92 7.31
N GLU A 136 -7.26 -21.12 8.59
CA GLU A 136 -7.77 -20.07 9.48
C GLU A 136 -6.62 -19.31 10.14
N ILE A 137 -6.82 -18.01 10.33
CA ILE A 137 -5.99 -17.15 11.16
C ILE A 137 -6.78 -16.74 12.41
N HIS A 138 -6.12 -16.83 13.56
CA HIS A 138 -6.64 -16.30 14.81
C HIS A 138 -6.10 -14.89 14.98
N TYR A 139 -6.97 -13.93 15.23
CA TYR A 139 -6.58 -12.53 15.38
C TYR A 139 -7.15 -11.94 16.67
N ARG A 140 -6.50 -10.87 17.14
CA ARG A 140 -6.98 -10.05 18.25
C ARG A 140 -6.77 -8.56 17.95
N LEU A 141 -7.85 -7.79 17.91
CA LEU A 141 -7.83 -6.34 17.68
C LEU A 141 -8.10 -5.60 19.00
N ASP A 142 -7.36 -4.51 19.20
CA ASP A 142 -7.49 -3.55 20.31
C ASP A 142 -7.61 -4.20 21.70
N ARG A 143 -6.95 -5.36 21.87
CA ARG A 143 -7.00 -6.23 23.06
C ARG A 143 -8.39 -6.76 23.43
N ARG A 144 -9.45 -6.41 22.71
CA ARG A 144 -10.85 -6.71 23.08
C ARG A 144 -11.53 -7.69 22.14
N ARG A 145 -11.27 -7.62 20.83
CA ARG A 145 -11.98 -8.44 19.85
C ARG A 145 -11.08 -9.57 19.37
N ARG A 146 -11.37 -10.80 19.81
CA ARG A 146 -10.74 -12.02 19.27
C ARG A 146 -11.66 -12.62 18.22
N GLY A 147 -11.08 -13.27 17.22
CA GLY A 147 -11.83 -13.97 16.20
C GLY A 147 -10.95 -14.90 15.39
N GLU A 148 -11.61 -15.75 14.63
CA GLU A 148 -11.03 -16.64 13.64
C GLU A 148 -11.56 -16.19 12.28
N ALA A 149 -10.70 -16.17 11.27
CA ALA A 149 -11.07 -15.78 9.92
C ALA A 149 -10.13 -16.43 8.91
N GLU A 150 -10.51 -16.50 7.64
CA GLU A 150 -9.59 -16.97 6.61
C GLU A 150 -8.62 -15.88 6.15
N ALA A 151 -9.04 -14.62 6.27
CA ALA A 151 -8.20 -13.48 6.00
C ALA A 151 -8.57 -12.24 6.81
N LEU A 152 -7.56 -11.41 7.04
CA LEU A 152 -7.67 -10.13 7.70
C LEU A 152 -7.00 -9.08 6.84
N ILE A 153 -7.74 -8.04 6.48
CA ILE A 153 -7.20 -6.88 5.75
C ILE A 153 -7.12 -5.71 6.72
N LEU A 154 -5.93 -5.14 6.86
CA LEU A 154 -5.68 -3.91 7.60
C LEU A 154 -5.46 -2.78 6.62
N ILE A 155 -6.34 -1.77 6.61
CA ILE A 155 -6.33 -0.66 5.65
C ILE A 155 -5.85 0.60 6.37
N SER A 156 -4.93 1.33 5.76
CA SER A 156 -4.43 2.59 6.31
C SER A 156 -5.52 3.66 6.33
N PRO A 157 -5.51 4.61 7.29
CA PRO A 157 -6.50 5.67 7.34
C PRO A 157 -6.33 6.69 6.19
N THR A 158 -5.21 6.63 5.47
CA THR A 158 -5.01 7.38 4.22
C THR A 158 -5.93 6.86 3.11
N ILE A 159 -6.23 5.55 3.11
CA ILE A 159 -7.05 4.88 2.08
C ILE A 159 -8.48 4.64 2.56
N SER A 160 -8.66 4.38 3.85
CA SER A 160 -9.96 4.10 4.45
C SER A 160 -10.93 5.26 4.24
N LYS A 161 -12.17 4.92 3.88
CA LYS A 161 -13.31 5.86 3.89
C LYS A 161 -14.13 5.79 5.17
N ALA A 162 -13.90 4.76 5.98
CA ALA A 162 -14.62 4.52 7.22
C ALA A 162 -13.99 5.26 8.41
N MET A 163 -12.69 5.55 8.35
CA MET A 163 -11.95 6.17 9.44
C MET A 163 -11.76 7.67 9.27
N ARG A 164 -11.98 8.44 10.36
CA ARG A 164 -11.57 9.85 10.47
C ARG A 164 -10.29 10.02 11.30
N ASP A 165 -10.00 9.05 12.15
CA ASP A 165 -8.80 9.04 13.00
C ASP A 165 -7.59 8.53 12.22
N LYS A 166 -6.50 9.29 12.26
CA LYS A 166 -5.23 8.97 11.61
C LYS A 166 -4.36 8.02 12.43
N ALA A 167 -4.74 7.70 13.68
CA ALA A 167 -4.03 6.81 14.57
C ALA A 167 -4.57 5.36 14.59
N ALA A 168 -5.57 5.05 13.76
CA ALA A 168 -6.18 3.73 13.70
C ALA A 168 -6.11 3.10 12.29
N LEU A 169 -6.15 1.78 12.25
CA LEU A 169 -6.29 1.00 11.02
C LEU A 169 -7.72 0.49 10.92
N GLU A 170 -8.30 0.55 9.73
CA GLU A 170 -9.55 -0.18 9.46
C GLU A 170 -9.22 -1.66 9.32
N ALA A 171 -9.98 -2.52 10.02
CA ALA A 171 -9.86 -3.96 9.92
C ALA A 171 -11.09 -4.55 9.23
N ALA A 172 -10.88 -5.16 8.07
CA ALA A 172 -11.89 -5.95 7.36
C ALA A 172 -11.59 -7.44 7.53
N VAL A 173 -12.54 -8.15 8.13
CA VAL A 173 -12.46 -9.60 8.40
C VAL A 173 -13.18 -10.32 7.26
N LEU A 174 -12.52 -11.33 6.69
CA LEU A 174 -13.06 -12.16 5.63
C LEU A 174 -13.28 -13.57 6.17
N GLU A 175 -14.55 -13.89 6.38
CA GLU A 175 -15.04 -15.24 6.63
C GLU A 175 -15.63 -15.76 5.30
N VAL A 176 -15.22 -16.96 4.90
CA VAL A 176 -15.69 -17.59 3.66
C VAL A 176 -16.75 -18.65 3.94
N SER A 177 -16.92 -19.06 5.20
CA SER A 177 -17.93 -19.99 5.66
C SER A 177 -19.16 -19.29 6.24
N SER A 178 -20.08 -18.85 5.38
CA SER A 178 -21.53 -18.81 5.67
C SER A 178 -22.33 -18.35 4.45
N ALA A 179 -22.76 -19.31 3.62
CA ALA A 179 -23.97 -19.27 2.82
C ALA A 179 -24.54 -20.70 2.76
#